data_AF-A0A1Y1MU16-F1
#
_entry.id   AF-A0A1Y1MU16-F1
#
_cell.length_a   1.000
_cell.length_b   1.000
_cell.length_c   1.000
_cell.angle_alpha   90.00
_cell.angle_beta   90.00
_cell.angle_gamma   90.00
#
_symmetry.space_group_name_H-M   'P 1'
#
loop_
_entity.id
_entity.type
_entity.pdbx_description
1 polymer ?
#
loop_
_entity_poly.entity_id
_entity_poly.type
_entity_poly.pdbx_seq_one_letter_code
_entity_poly.pdbx_strand_id
1 'polypeptide(L)'
;FSGEMIFPFLFDTYPELTPLREVAEKLATYTDWPALYDEPRLRNNEVPFYAASYVEDMYVEYHLAKDTSDMVKGSKVFETNVMYHNAVRAKADEVMHQLFSLRDDVLD
;
A
#
# COMPACT_ATOMS: atom_id res chain seq x y z
N PHE A 1 -16.25 -1.18 -9.30
CA PHE A 1 -15.08 -1.91 -9.83
C PHE A 1 -14.37 -2.51 -8.63
N SER A 2 -13.90 -3.76 -8.66
CA SER A 2 -13.30 -4.46 -7.50
C SER A 2 -11.82 -4.12 -7.28
N GLY A 3 -11.21 -3.31 -8.17
CA GLY A 3 -9.75 -3.18 -8.22
C GLY A 3 -9.13 -4.56 -8.48
N GLU A 4 -8.16 -4.93 -7.66
CA GLU A 4 -7.51 -6.27 -7.65
C GLU A 4 -8.11 -7.25 -6.63
N MET A 5 -9.22 -6.89 -5.97
CA MET A 5 -9.82 -7.73 -4.93
C MET A 5 -10.49 -8.98 -5.51
N ILE A 6 -10.18 -10.13 -4.91
CA ILE A 6 -10.82 -11.42 -5.17
C ILE A 6 -11.83 -11.69 -4.06
N PHE A 7 -13.11 -11.87 -4.43
CA PHE A 7 -14.19 -12.13 -3.50
C PHE A 7 -14.68 -13.59 -3.57
N PRO A 8 -15.19 -14.16 -2.46
CA PRO A 8 -15.67 -15.54 -2.43
C PRO A 8 -16.72 -15.86 -3.51
N PHE A 9 -17.65 -14.93 -3.79
CA PHE A 9 -18.71 -15.14 -4.78
C PHE A 9 -18.17 -15.32 -6.21
N LEU A 10 -16.95 -14.89 -6.51
CA LEU A 10 -16.33 -15.10 -7.82
C LEU A 10 -16.17 -16.61 -8.11
N PHE A 11 -15.92 -17.42 -7.10
CA PHE A 11 -15.78 -18.87 -7.25
C PHE A 11 -17.12 -19.61 -7.45
N ASP A 12 -18.23 -18.95 -7.13
CA ASP A 12 -19.60 -19.45 -7.39
C ASP A 12 -20.15 -18.97 -8.74
N THR A 13 -19.63 -17.85 -9.25
CA THR A 13 -20.16 -17.18 -10.44
C THR A 13 -19.39 -17.53 -11.71
N TYR A 14 -18.07 -17.71 -11.63
CA TYR A 14 -17.21 -17.99 -12.78
C TYR A 14 -16.85 -19.49 -12.83
N PRO A 15 -17.34 -20.25 -13.84
CA PRO A 15 -17.12 -21.70 -13.92
C PRO A 15 -15.65 -22.12 -13.94
N GLU A 16 -14.77 -21.28 -14.50
CA GLU A 16 -13.33 -21.50 -14.55
C GLU A 16 -12.68 -21.42 -13.17
N LEU A 17 -13.29 -20.69 -12.23
CA LEU A 17 -12.80 -20.53 -10.86
C LEU A 17 -13.40 -21.56 -9.91
N THR A 18 -14.57 -22.12 -10.20
CA THR A 18 -15.24 -23.11 -9.33
C THR A 18 -14.33 -24.26 -8.88
N PRO A 19 -13.47 -24.87 -9.72
CA PRO A 19 -12.55 -25.93 -9.28
C PRO A 19 -11.55 -25.49 -8.20
N LEU A 20 -11.29 -24.18 -8.06
CA LEU A 20 -10.35 -23.61 -7.11
C LEU A 20 -11.00 -23.16 -5.79
N ARG A 21 -12.34 -23.24 -5.68
CA ARG A 21 -13.09 -22.70 -4.54
C ARG A 21 -12.57 -23.16 -3.18
N GLU A 22 -12.37 -24.47 -3.01
CA GLU A 22 -11.90 -25.02 -1.74
C GLU A 22 -10.48 -24.56 -1.38
N VAL A 23 -9.61 -24.40 -2.38
CA VAL A 23 -8.23 -23.92 -2.17
C VAL A 23 -8.25 -22.43 -1.81
N ALA A 24 -9.06 -21.64 -2.52
CA ALA A 24 -9.22 -20.23 -2.24
C ALA A 24 -9.77 -19.97 -0.83
N GLU A 25 -10.77 -20.74 -0.38
CA GLU A 25 -11.32 -20.62 0.97
C GLU A 25 -10.26 -20.95 2.03
N LYS A 26 -9.50 -22.03 1.85
CA LYS A 26 -8.40 -22.39 2.77
C LYS A 26 -7.39 -21.26 2.92
N LEU A 27 -7.04 -20.58 1.82
CA LEU A 27 -6.13 -19.43 1.84
C LEU A 27 -6.77 -18.22 2.52
N ALA A 28 -8.04 -17.92 2.21
CA ALA A 28 -8.76 -16.77 2.74
C ALA A 28 -8.98 -16.86 4.26
N THR A 29 -9.19 -18.06 4.80
CA THR A 29 -9.40 -18.29 6.24
C THR A 29 -8.12 -18.58 7.01
N TYR A 30 -6.96 -18.64 6.34
CA TYR A 30 -5.70 -18.93 7.02
C TYR A 30 -5.24 -17.73 7.86
N THR A 31 -5.15 -17.91 9.18
CA THR A 31 -4.79 -16.86 10.15
C THR A 31 -3.39 -16.99 10.71
N ASP A 32 -2.71 -18.12 10.49
CA ASP A 32 -1.42 -18.44 11.10
C ASP A 32 -0.24 -17.87 10.28
N TRP A 33 -0.40 -16.68 9.70
CA TRP A 33 0.67 -15.98 9.03
C TRP A 33 1.66 -15.47 10.07
N PRO A 34 2.97 -15.70 9.91
CA PRO A 34 3.95 -15.09 10.79
C PRO A 34 3.93 -13.57 10.59
N ALA A 35 4.34 -12.81 11.61
CA ALA A 35 4.59 -11.39 11.45
C ALA A 35 5.66 -11.19 10.36
N LEU A 36 5.30 -10.45 9.31
CA LEU A 36 6.22 -10.14 8.20
C LEU A 36 7.24 -9.06 8.58
N TYR A 37 6.87 -8.17 9.50
CA TYR A 37 7.64 -6.99 9.86
C TYR A 37 7.87 -6.92 11.37
N ASP A 38 9.04 -6.41 11.76
CA ASP A 38 9.41 -6.10 13.14
C ASP A 38 9.02 -4.63 13.43
N GLU A 39 7.83 -4.42 14.01
CA GLU A 39 7.33 -3.08 14.35
C GLU A 39 8.27 -2.30 15.29
N PRO A 40 8.79 -2.87 16.39
CA PRO A 40 9.81 -2.19 17.20
C PRO A 40 11.00 -1.70 16.39
N ARG A 41 11.48 -2.49 15.43
CA ARG A 41 12.57 -2.07 14.54
C ARG A 41 12.16 -0.94 13.60
N LEU A 42 10.96 -1.00 13.03
CA LEU A 42 10.42 0.08 12.17
C LEU A 42 10.22 1.40 12.93
N ARG A 43 9.75 1.34 14.18
CA ARG A 43 9.62 2.52 15.06
C ARG A 43 10.97 3.13 15.43
N ASN A 44 12.05 2.35 15.39
CA ASN A 44 13.42 2.81 15.68
C ASN A 44 14.26 2.97 14.41
N ASN A 45 13.62 3.08 13.24
CA ASN A 45 14.32 3.29 11.98
C ASN A 45 15.18 4.57 12.01
N GLU A 46 16.42 4.46 11.54
CA GLU A 46 17.40 5.55 11.48
C GLU A 46 17.60 6.09 10.07
N VAL A 47 17.10 5.38 9.05
CA VAL A 47 17.23 5.77 7.64
C VAL A 47 16.03 6.63 7.24
N PRO A 48 16.21 7.85 6.71
CA PRO A 48 15.09 8.66 6.24
C PRO A 48 14.25 7.92 5.19
N PHE A 49 12.92 8.03 5.31
CA PHE A 49 11.96 7.38 4.44
C PHE A 49 11.04 8.43 3.80
N TYR A 50 10.99 8.43 2.46
CA TYR A 50 10.18 9.37 1.68
C TYR A 50 9.19 8.58 0.82
N ALA A 51 7.92 8.92 0.90
CA ALA A 51 6.85 8.23 0.21
C ALA A 51 5.89 9.19 -0.48
N ALA A 52 5.20 8.68 -1.50
CA ALA A 52 4.02 9.31 -2.07
C ALA A 52 2.81 8.44 -1.72
N SER A 53 1.76 9.06 -1.20
CA SER A 53 0.50 8.39 -0.87
C SER A 53 -0.65 9.10 -1.57
N TYR A 54 -1.54 8.32 -2.17
CA TYR A 54 -2.68 8.84 -2.93
C TYR A 54 -3.95 8.62 -2.11
N VAL A 55 -4.64 9.71 -1.76
CA VAL A 55 -5.81 9.67 -0.85
C VAL A 55 -6.93 8.82 -1.43
N GLU A 56 -7.12 8.87 -2.75
CA GLU A 56 -8.18 8.18 -3.48
C GLU A 56 -7.63 6.97 -4.26
N ASP A 57 -6.61 6.28 -3.72
CA ASP A 57 -6.06 5.07 -4.35
C ASP A 57 -7.07 3.91 -4.29
N MET A 58 -7.30 3.25 -5.43
CA MET A 58 -8.23 2.13 -5.54
C MET A 58 -7.67 0.82 -4.95
N TYR A 59 -6.34 0.73 -4.77
CA TYR A 59 -5.63 -0.49 -4.43
C TYR A 59 -4.96 -0.44 -3.05
N VAL A 60 -4.51 0.74 -2.62
CA VAL A 60 -3.85 0.93 -1.32
C VAL A 60 -4.74 1.80 -0.44
N GLU A 61 -5.30 1.20 0.61
CA GLU A 61 -6.17 1.95 1.52
C GLU A 61 -5.38 3.03 2.27
N TYR A 62 -5.87 4.27 2.19
CA TYR A 62 -5.13 5.44 2.63
C TYR A 62 -4.90 5.48 4.14
N HIS A 63 -5.89 5.14 4.96
CA HIS A 63 -5.75 5.18 6.41
C HIS A 63 -4.77 4.11 6.93
N LEU A 64 -4.79 2.91 6.37
CA LEU A 64 -3.82 1.86 6.69
C LEU A 64 -2.38 2.28 6.30
N ALA A 65 -2.22 2.89 5.12
CA ALA A 65 -0.94 3.45 4.69
C ALA A 65 -0.49 4.58 5.63
N LYS A 66 -1.42 5.45 6.05
CA LYS A 66 -1.15 6.55 6.96
C LYS A 66 -0.70 6.06 8.33
N ASP A 67 -1.43 5.13 8.93
CA ASP A 67 -1.11 4.52 10.22
C ASP A 67 0.29 3.89 10.19
N THR A 68 0.62 3.21 9.08
CA THR A 68 1.96 2.65 8.87
C THR A 68 3.01 3.76 8.79
N SER A 69 2.77 4.80 8.00
CA SER A 69 3.74 5.89 7.83
C SER A 69 3.97 6.70 9.12
N ASP A 70 2.96 6.85 9.97
CA ASP A 70 3.07 7.51 11.27
C ASP A 70 3.82 6.66 12.30
N MET A 71 3.76 5.34 12.13
CA MET A 71 4.47 4.38 12.96
C MET A 71 5.99 4.35 12.66
N VAL A 72 6.38 4.41 11.39
CA VAL A 72 7.79 4.27 10.97
C VAL A 72 8.54 5.58 11.23
N LYS A 73 9.57 5.55 12.08
CA LYS A 73 10.40 6.73 12.36
C LYS A 73 11.15 7.17 11.09
N GLY A 74 11.22 8.49 10.89
CA GLY A 74 11.88 9.09 9.75
C GLY A 74 11.03 9.13 8.48
N SER A 75 9.75 8.74 8.57
CA SER A 75 8.77 8.83 7.50
C SER A 75 8.38 10.26 7.17
N LYS A 76 8.37 10.60 5.89
CA LYS A 76 7.86 11.84 5.31
C LYS A 76 7.07 11.49 4.06
N VAL A 77 5.81 11.92 4.01
CA VAL A 77 4.87 11.50 2.98
C VAL A 77 4.36 12.71 2.21
N PHE A 78 4.45 12.66 0.89
CA PHE A 78 3.72 13.53 -0.02
C PHE A 78 2.35 12.91 -0.24
N GLU A 79 1.33 13.52 0.35
CA GLU A 79 -0.05 13.05 0.28
C GLU A 79 -0.83 13.90 -0.72
N THR A 80 -1.59 13.24 -1.61
CA THR A 80 -2.33 13.97 -2.65
C THR A 80 -3.61 13.25 -3.06
N ASN A 81 -4.64 14.02 -3.37
CA ASN A 81 -5.92 13.55 -3.90
C ASN A 81 -6.08 13.82 -5.41
N VAL A 82 -5.05 14.36 -6.08
CA VAL A 82 -5.06 14.69 -7.52
C VAL A 82 -4.19 13.74 -8.37
N MET A 83 -3.69 12.69 -7.73
CA MET A 83 -2.95 11.59 -8.33
C MET A 83 -3.57 10.28 -7.83
N TYR A 84 -3.31 9.21 -8.58
CA TYR A 84 -3.85 7.88 -8.32
C TYR A 84 -2.74 6.85 -8.42
N HIS A 85 -3.08 5.57 -8.20
CA HIS A 85 -2.16 4.44 -8.18
C HIS A 85 -1.09 4.43 -9.29
N ASN A 86 -1.46 4.83 -10.51
CA ASN A 86 -0.56 4.83 -11.66
C ASN A 86 0.32 6.08 -11.80
N ALA A 87 0.34 7.00 -10.83
CA ALA A 87 0.96 8.31 -10.99
C ALA A 87 2.48 8.27 -11.20
N VAL A 88 3.18 7.27 -10.65
CA VAL A 88 4.61 7.06 -10.96
C VAL A 88 4.83 6.88 -12.47
N ARG A 89 3.88 6.25 -13.17
CA ARG A 89 3.94 6.07 -14.63
C ARG A 89 3.35 7.26 -15.39
N ALA A 90 2.24 7.81 -14.92
CA ALA A 90 1.48 8.84 -15.64
C ALA A 90 2.02 10.26 -15.45
N LYS A 91 2.67 10.52 -14.31
CA LYS A 91 3.16 11.83 -13.85
C LYS A 91 4.52 11.70 -13.16
N ALA A 92 5.42 10.90 -13.74
CA ALA A 92 6.72 10.55 -13.15
C ALA A 92 7.50 11.78 -12.67
N ASP A 93 7.63 12.81 -13.51
CA ASP A 93 8.40 14.02 -13.18
C ASP A 93 7.84 14.73 -11.94
N GLU A 94 6.51 14.81 -11.81
CA GLU A 94 5.86 15.46 -10.67
C GLU A 94 6.03 14.64 -9.38
N VAL A 95 5.83 13.32 -9.45
CA VAL A 95 6.02 12.43 -8.29
C VAL A 95 7.48 12.47 -7.81
N MET A 96 8.44 12.35 -8.73
CA MET A 96 9.86 12.37 -8.39
C MET A 96 10.28 13.72 -7.83
N HIS A 97 9.79 14.82 -8.40
CA HIS A 97 10.04 16.16 -7.85
C HIS A 97 9.58 16.27 -6.40
N GLN A 98 8.35 15.86 -6.08
CA GLN A 98 7.82 15.92 -4.71
C GLN A 98 8.65 15.07 -3.74
N LEU A 99 9.04 13.86 -4.13
CA LEU A 99 9.90 13.00 -3.30
C LEU A 99 11.28 13.61 -3.04
N PHE A 100 11.90 14.24 -4.05
CA PHE A 100 13.18 14.93 -3.86
C PHE A 100 13.04 16.21 -3.04
N SER A 101 11.95 16.98 -3.22
CA SER A 101 11.65 18.12 -2.38
C SER A 101 11.53 17.71 -0.91
N LEU A 102 10.85 16.61 -0.59
CA LEU A 102 10.78 16.11 0.79
C LEU A 102 12.16 15.77 1.38
N ARG A 103 13.10 15.29 0.55
CA ARG A 103 14.48 14.99 0.96
C ARG A 103 15.32 16.25 1.15
N ASP A 104 15.12 17.24 0.29
CA ASP A 104 15.98 18.43 0.21
C ASP A 104 15.48 19.57 1.11
N ASP A 105 14.17 19.63 1.41
CA ASP A 105 13.55 20.61 2.35
C ASP A 105 13.80 20.26 3.84
N VAL A 106 14.60 19.24 4.11
CA VAL A 106 15.04 18.91 5.46
C VAL A 106 16.30 19.69 5.76
N LEU A 107 16.13 20.89 6.30
CA LEU A 107 17.17 21.46 7.15
C LEU A 107 17.28 20.56 8.39
N ASP A 108 18.24 19.63 8.38
CA ASP A 108 18.75 18.98 9.60
C ASP A 108 19.41 20.01 10.53
#